data_AF-A0A936THI5-F1
#
_entry.id   AF-A0A936THI5-F1
#
_cell.length_a   1.000
_cell.length_b   1.000
_cell.length_c   1.000
_cell.angle_alpha   90.00
_cell.angle_beta   90.00
_cell.angle_gamma   90.00
#
_symmetry.space_group_name_H-M   'P 1'
#
loop_
_entity.id
_entity.type
_entity.pdbx_description
1 polymer ?
#
loop_
_entity_poly.entity_id
_entity_poly.type
_entity_poly.pdbx_seq_one_letter_code
_entity_poly.pdbx_strand_id
1 'polypeptide(L)'
;MKPANHAVKRVLWGGLATIAALAMGAGSLSFAQESVSVRAAIVTGGLPVDDPNAAVWTSAIAATFPMSPQVHWPDRIQEVTVKDVIVRALHDDQQVAFLLEYSDPTEDPDDGAALEFMVGDKKAHFAHGQPMLQVEGGPVNIWFWRHKDDKAVDMSAKGFGTLKPQTHQDVKATAAYSNGTWKIVFSRPLSTDHPEEDVQITPGEFISIAFAVWDGRKDAVGELVEKGSQKAVSSWWYFRADAPPDYSSYMYAAVAAALALGFQFVLIRKLKKGQ
;
A
#
# COMPACT_ATOMS: atom_id res chain seq x y z
N MET A 1 22.13 77.33 -17.95
CA MET A 1 23.05 76.18 -17.92
C MET A 1 22.31 74.98 -17.34
N LYS A 2 22.26 73.87 -18.08
CA LYS A 2 21.87 72.50 -17.64
C LYS A 2 23.14 71.78 -17.11
N PRO A 3 23.11 70.54 -16.55
CA PRO A 3 21.99 69.63 -16.23
C PRO A 3 22.17 68.78 -14.93
N ALA A 4 21.30 67.77 -14.76
CA ALA A 4 21.43 66.46 -14.06
C ALA A 4 20.41 66.30 -12.90
N ASN A 5 19.26 65.62 -13.03
CA ASN A 5 18.98 64.26 -13.52
C ASN A 5 19.89 63.19 -12.87
N HIS A 6 19.50 62.65 -11.70
CA HIS A 6 19.73 61.25 -11.29
C HIS A 6 19.14 60.88 -9.90
N ALA A 7 17.83 61.05 -9.68
CA ALA A 7 17.20 60.57 -8.43
C ALA A 7 15.99 59.62 -8.59
N VAL A 8 15.52 59.34 -9.80
CA VAL A 8 14.23 58.60 -10.00
C VAL A 8 14.38 57.32 -10.83
N LYS A 9 15.58 56.73 -10.91
CA LYS A 9 15.82 55.48 -11.66
C LYS A 9 16.60 54.41 -10.88
N ARG A 10 16.26 54.20 -9.61
CA ARG A 10 16.91 53.16 -8.77
C ARG A 10 16.01 52.27 -7.92
N VAL A 11 14.71 52.17 -8.24
CA VAL A 11 13.80 51.23 -7.54
C VAL A 11 13.21 50.15 -8.46
N LEU A 12 13.51 50.16 -9.76
CA LEU A 12 12.90 49.22 -10.72
C LEU A 12 13.85 48.17 -11.33
N TRP A 13 15.13 48.14 -10.94
CA TRP A 13 16.12 47.20 -11.47
C TRP A 13 16.94 46.55 -10.34
N GLY A 14 16.24 46.06 -9.31
CA GLY A 14 16.78 45.08 -8.36
C GLY A 14 16.60 43.70 -8.96
N GLY A 15 17.55 43.31 -9.81
CA GLY A 15 17.47 42.13 -10.65
C GLY A 15 17.16 40.85 -9.90
N LEU A 16 16.37 40.02 -10.59
CA LEU A 16 16.27 38.58 -10.36
C LEU A 16 17.65 38.00 -10.03
N ALA A 17 17.85 37.60 -8.77
CA ALA A 17 18.86 36.61 -8.45
C ALA A 17 18.25 35.25 -8.79
N THR A 18 18.42 34.83 -10.04
CA THR A 18 18.28 33.44 -10.46
C THR A 18 19.27 32.59 -9.67
N ILE A 19 18.77 31.88 -8.65
CA ILE A 19 19.50 30.73 -8.10
C ILE A 19 19.30 29.58 -9.08
N ALA A 20 20.14 29.56 -10.12
CA ALA A 20 20.36 28.36 -10.91
C ALA A 20 21.35 27.47 -10.15
N ALA A 21 20.83 26.65 -9.23
CA ALA A 21 21.63 25.60 -8.61
C ALA A 21 21.81 24.47 -9.64
N LEU A 22 23.04 24.29 -10.10
CA LEU A 22 23.46 23.18 -10.95
C LEU A 22 23.13 21.84 -10.27
N ALA A 23 22.17 21.12 -10.86
CA ALA A 23 22.04 19.68 -10.69
C ALA A 23 23.19 18.99 -11.45
N MET A 24 24.36 18.89 -10.83
CA MET A 24 25.37 17.94 -11.27
C MET A 24 25.11 16.61 -10.57
N GLY A 25 24.67 15.64 -11.37
CA GLY A 25 24.39 14.29 -10.94
C GLY A 25 25.59 13.65 -10.26
N ALA A 26 25.46 13.40 -8.97
CA ALA A 26 25.97 12.17 -8.39
C ALA A 26 24.81 11.17 -8.51
N GLY A 27 24.88 10.29 -9.50
CA GLY A 27 24.08 9.08 -9.47
C GLY A 27 24.49 8.33 -8.21
N SER A 28 23.72 8.49 -7.14
CA SER A 28 23.77 7.55 -6.04
C SER A 28 23.42 6.20 -6.65
N LEU A 29 24.33 5.24 -6.53
CA LEU A 29 23.96 3.84 -6.61
C LEU A 29 22.92 3.63 -5.52
N SER A 30 21.65 3.76 -5.90
CA SER A 30 20.54 3.39 -5.05
C SER A 30 20.58 1.87 -4.97
N PHE A 31 21.23 1.34 -3.94
CA PHE A 31 20.78 0.07 -3.41
C PHE A 31 19.30 0.27 -3.13
N ALA A 32 18.43 -0.47 -3.81
CA ALA A 32 17.00 -0.43 -3.58
C ALA A 32 16.81 -0.60 -2.08
N GLN A 33 16.41 0.47 -1.39
CA GLN A 33 16.12 0.39 0.02
C GLN A 33 14.94 -0.58 0.12
N GLU A 34 15.17 -1.76 0.71
CA GLU A 34 14.09 -2.67 1.04
C GLU A 34 13.04 -1.87 1.78
N SER A 35 11.89 -1.68 1.13
CA SER A 35 10.81 -0.91 1.71
C SER A 35 10.26 -1.72 2.87
N VAL A 36 10.38 -1.19 4.09
CA VAL A 36 9.80 -1.78 5.32
C VAL A 36 8.27 -1.66 5.38
N SER A 37 7.65 -1.22 4.29
CA SER A 37 6.20 -1.04 4.17
C SER A 37 5.74 -1.29 2.75
N VAL A 38 4.54 -1.86 2.58
CA VAL A 38 3.86 -1.90 1.29
C VAL A 38 3.28 -0.52 1.00
N ARG A 39 3.61 0.04 -0.16
CA ARG A 39 3.01 1.29 -0.64
C ARG A 39 2.17 1.02 -1.87
N ALA A 40 0.91 1.45 -1.85
CA ALA A 40 0.10 1.51 -3.06
C ALA A 40 0.23 2.90 -3.67
N ALA A 41 0.83 2.97 -4.86
CA ALA A 41 0.84 4.20 -5.65
C ALA A 41 -0.49 4.36 -6.38
N ILE A 42 -0.92 5.61 -6.56
CA ILE A 42 -2.13 5.92 -7.32
C ILE A 42 -1.89 5.75 -8.83
N VAL A 43 -2.84 5.12 -9.54
CA VAL A 43 -2.78 4.96 -11.00
C VAL A 43 -4.05 5.48 -11.69
N THR A 44 -3.88 6.10 -12.86
CA THR A 44 -4.99 6.58 -13.70
C THR A 44 -5.13 5.65 -14.90
N GLY A 45 -6.20 4.85 -14.93
CA GLY A 45 -6.42 3.86 -16.00
C GLY A 45 -7.01 2.53 -15.55
N GLY A 46 -7.34 2.39 -14.26
CA GLY A 46 -7.83 1.15 -13.66
C GLY A 46 -6.71 0.25 -13.16
N LEU A 47 -7.06 -0.67 -12.28
CA LEU A 47 -6.12 -1.62 -11.69
C LEU A 47 -5.96 -2.88 -12.56
N PRO A 48 -4.74 -3.46 -12.64
CA PRO A 48 -4.47 -4.69 -13.39
C PRO A 48 -4.94 -5.94 -12.61
N VAL A 49 -6.21 -5.97 -12.19
CA VAL A 49 -6.73 -7.02 -11.30
C VAL A 49 -6.76 -8.40 -11.94
N ASP A 50 -6.94 -8.46 -13.27
CA ASP A 50 -7.05 -9.71 -14.03
C ASP A 50 -5.72 -10.17 -14.66
N ASP A 51 -4.62 -9.42 -14.49
CA ASP A 51 -3.32 -9.75 -15.09
C ASP A 51 -2.16 -9.53 -14.10
N PRO A 52 -1.73 -10.60 -13.40
CA PRO A 52 -0.55 -10.56 -12.53
C PRO A 52 0.77 -10.22 -13.23
N ASN A 53 0.83 -10.28 -14.57
CA ASN A 53 2.00 -9.95 -15.36
C ASN A 53 1.91 -8.58 -16.06
N ALA A 54 0.87 -7.79 -15.77
CA ALA A 54 0.69 -6.48 -16.36
C ALA A 54 1.90 -5.57 -16.15
N ALA A 55 2.30 -4.86 -17.20
CA ALA A 55 3.47 -3.99 -17.17
C ALA A 55 3.38 -2.87 -16.12
N VAL A 56 2.17 -2.44 -15.75
CA VAL A 56 1.95 -1.39 -14.73
C VAL A 56 2.49 -1.78 -13.36
N TRP A 57 2.63 -3.07 -13.03
CA TRP A 57 3.26 -3.50 -11.78
C TRP A 57 4.71 -3.05 -11.65
N THR A 58 5.40 -2.76 -12.76
CA THR A 58 6.79 -2.27 -12.74
C THR A 58 6.91 -0.84 -12.18
N SER A 59 5.84 -0.05 -12.17
CA SER A 59 5.83 1.27 -11.53
C SER A 59 5.58 1.21 -10.02
N ALA A 60 5.09 0.09 -9.50
CA ALA A 60 4.90 -0.12 -8.07
C ALA A 60 6.22 -0.46 -7.38
N ILE A 61 6.44 0.11 -6.19
CA ILE A 61 7.61 -0.21 -5.37
C ILE A 61 7.45 -1.62 -4.81
N ALA A 62 8.46 -2.46 -5.02
CA ALA A 62 8.52 -3.79 -4.42
C ALA A 62 8.98 -3.70 -2.96
N ALA A 63 8.24 -4.34 -2.07
CA ALA A 63 8.63 -4.55 -0.68
C ALA A 63 8.81 -6.05 -0.44
N THR A 64 9.94 -6.45 0.12
CA THR A 64 10.27 -7.85 0.41
C THR A 64 10.11 -8.10 1.90
N PHE A 65 9.43 -9.19 2.27
CA PHE A 65 9.18 -9.54 3.66
C PHE A 65 9.67 -10.96 3.95
N PRO A 66 10.51 -11.13 4.98
CA PRO A 66 10.95 -12.45 5.39
C PRO A 66 9.79 -13.21 6.03
N MET A 67 9.76 -14.50 5.75
CA MET A 67 8.76 -15.45 6.22
C MET A 67 9.39 -16.41 7.22
N SER A 68 8.60 -16.82 8.20
CA SER A 68 9.01 -17.74 9.26
C SER A 68 7.90 -18.74 9.58
N PRO A 69 8.23 -19.90 10.14
CA PRO A 69 7.23 -20.83 10.62
C PRO A 69 6.30 -20.17 11.65
N GLN A 70 5.00 -20.44 11.55
CA GLN A 70 4.07 -20.06 12.61
C GLN A 70 4.34 -20.88 13.88
N VAL A 71 4.66 -20.20 14.99
CA VAL A 71 5.07 -20.86 16.25
C VAL A 71 4.01 -20.82 17.36
N HIS A 72 2.91 -20.08 17.18
CA HIS A 72 1.91 -19.87 18.22
C HIS A 72 0.85 -20.99 18.30
N TRP A 73 0.88 -21.96 17.39
CA TRP A 73 0.02 -23.15 17.43
C TRP A 73 0.81 -24.37 17.91
N PRO A 74 0.22 -25.29 18.73
CA PRO A 74 0.93 -26.48 19.21
C PRO A 74 1.46 -27.34 18.06
N ASP A 75 0.60 -27.62 17.08
CA ASP A 75 0.96 -28.36 15.87
C ASP A 75 1.60 -27.42 14.86
N ARG A 76 2.93 -27.46 14.78
CA ARG A 76 3.71 -26.52 13.98
C ARG A 76 4.82 -27.21 13.22
N ILE A 77 5.19 -26.57 12.12
CA ILE A 77 6.39 -26.89 11.35
C ILE A 77 7.58 -26.12 11.92
N GLN A 78 8.78 -26.65 11.73
CA GLN A 78 10.04 -26.01 12.19
C GLN A 78 10.73 -25.23 11.07
N GLU A 79 10.40 -25.55 9.82
CA GLU A 79 10.92 -24.91 8.63
C GLU A 79 9.77 -24.66 7.67
N VAL A 80 9.93 -23.62 6.86
CA VAL A 80 8.99 -23.22 5.80
C VAL A 80 9.67 -23.33 4.45
N THR A 81 8.94 -23.67 3.40
CA THR A 81 9.53 -23.70 2.04
C THR A 81 9.72 -22.27 1.53
N VAL A 82 8.72 -21.42 1.67
CA VAL A 82 8.75 -20.02 1.24
C VAL A 82 9.46 -19.17 2.28
N LYS A 83 10.59 -18.55 1.89
CA LYS A 83 11.45 -17.75 2.78
C LYS A 83 11.16 -16.27 2.75
N ASP A 84 10.67 -15.76 1.61
CA ASP A 84 10.38 -14.36 1.40
C ASP A 84 9.16 -14.21 0.51
N VAL A 85 8.38 -13.16 0.74
CA VAL A 85 7.32 -12.71 -0.17
C VAL A 85 7.64 -11.30 -0.66
N ILE A 86 7.48 -11.07 -1.96
CA ILE A 86 7.60 -9.75 -2.57
C ILE A 86 6.19 -9.23 -2.80
N VAL A 87 5.94 -8.01 -2.36
CA VAL A 87 4.63 -7.37 -2.47
C VAL A 87 4.76 -6.04 -3.18
N ARG A 88 3.89 -5.84 -4.16
CA ARG A 88 3.63 -4.56 -4.81
C ARG A 88 2.17 -4.21 -4.61
N ALA A 89 1.85 -2.92 -4.57
CA ALA A 89 0.47 -2.49 -4.50
C ALA A 89 0.22 -1.25 -5.36
N LEU A 90 -1.03 -1.11 -5.81
CA LEU A 90 -1.55 0.02 -6.58
C LEU A 90 -2.98 0.31 -6.12
N HIS A 91 -3.43 1.56 -6.25
CA HIS A 91 -4.84 1.91 -6.02
C HIS A 91 -5.31 2.96 -7.04
N ASP A 92 -6.61 3.05 -7.27
CA ASP A 92 -7.23 4.01 -8.20
C ASP A 92 -8.22 4.97 -7.48
N ASP A 93 -8.01 5.17 -6.18
CA ASP A 93 -8.87 5.95 -5.25
C ASP A 93 -10.26 5.32 -4.98
N GLN A 94 -10.58 4.19 -5.63
CA GLN A 94 -11.80 3.43 -5.37
C GLN A 94 -11.49 2.03 -4.85
N GLN A 95 -10.48 1.38 -5.44
CA GLN A 95 -10.04 0.03 -5.14
C GLN A 95 -8.54 0.01 -4.89
N VAL A 96 -8.08 -1.05 -4.23
CA VAL A 96 -6.67 -1.39 -4.09
C VAL A 96 -6.43 -2.75 -4.72
N ALA A 97 -5.23 -2.93 -5.29
CA ALA A 97 -4.72 -4.21 -5.73
C ALA A 97 -3.34 -4.47 -5.12
N PHE A 98 -3.12 -5.68 -4.63
CA PHE A 98 -1.85 -6.18 -4.10
C PHE A 98 -1.37 -7.32 -4.99
N LEU A 99 -0.18 -7.19 -5.56
CA LEU A 99 0.53 -8.28 -6.22
C LEU A 99 1.48 -8.92 -5.21
N LEU A 100 1.20 -10.17 -4.83
CA LEU A 100 2.10 -11.04 -4.07
C LEU A 100 2.89 -11.92 -5.02
N GLU A 101 4.19 -12.04 -4.76
CA GLU A 101 5.09 -12.92 -5.49
C GLU A 101 5.92 -13.75 -4.51
N TYR A 102 5.99 -15.06 -4.73
CA TYR A 102 6.85 -15.94 -3.94
C TYR A 102 7.38 -17.08 -4.80
N SER A 103 8.58 -17.55 -4.46
CA SER A 103 9.18 -18.70 -5.15
C SER A 103 8.59 -19.99 -4.60
N ASP A 104 8.13 -20.82 -5.52
CA ASP A 104 7.65 -22.16 -5.26
C ASP A 104 8.07 -23.08 -6.43
N PRO A 105 8.99 -24.04 -6.21
CA PRO A 105 9.44 -24.94 -7.28
C PRO A 105 8.35 -25.83 -7.87
N THR A 106 7.22 -25.97 -7.19
CA THR A 106 6.08 -26.78 -7.64
C THR A 106 4.82 -25.92 -7.81
N GLU A 107 3.88 -26.44 -8.59
CA GLU A 107 2.55 -25.87 -8.78
C GLU A 107 1.55 -26.88 -8.22
N ASP A 108 1.28 -26.80 -6.93
CA ASP A 108 0.48 -27.79 -6.22
C ASP A 108 -0.96 -27.29 -6.00
N PRO A 109 -2.00 -28.15 -6.14
CA PRO A 109 -3.41 -27.76 -5.94
C PRO A 109 -3.69 -27.12 -4.57
N ASP A 110 -2.89 -27.45 -3.56
CA ASP A 110 -3.05 -26.97 -2.19
C ASP A 110 -2.21 -25.73 -1.88
N ASP A 111 -1.50 -25.16 -2.86
CA ASP A 111 -0.79 -23.88 -2.74
C ASP A 111 -1.79 -22.78 -2.34
N GLY A 112 -1.36 -21.94 -1.41
CA GLY A 112 -2.21 -20.89 -0.87
C GLY A 112 -1.43 -19.67 -0.40
N ALA A 113 -2.10 -18.53 -0.44
CA ALA A 113 -1.56 -17.26 0.06
C ALA A 113 -2.64 -16.45 0.75
N ALA A 114 -2.24 -15.64 1.73
CA ALA A 114 -3.15 -14.74 2.42
C ALA A 114 -2.52 -13.38 2.76
N LEU A 115 -3.39 -12.37 2.78
CA LEU A 115 -3.15 -11.09 3.45
C LEU A 115 -3.96 -11.07 4.74
N GLU A 116 -3.40 -10.56 5.83
CA GLU A 116 -4.10 -10.32 7.09
C GLU A 116 -3.99 -8.85 7.46
N PHE A 117 -5.08 -8.25 7.92
CA PHE A 117 -5.16 -6.85 8.34
C PHE A 117 -5.82 -6.76 9.72
N MET A 118 -5.37 -5.80 10.54
CA MET A 118 -6.12 -5.45 11.76
C MET A 118 -7.42 -4.71 11.39
N VAL A 119 -8.49 -4.98 12.12
CA VAL A 119 -9.78 -4.29 11.98
C VAL A 119 -10.05 -3.43 13.21
N GLY A 120 -10.37 -2.16 12.97
CA GLY A 120 -10.53 -1.14 14.02
C GLY A 120 -9.25 -0.82 14.79
N ASP A 121 -9.39 -0.16 15.93
CA ASP A 121 -8.26 0.38 16.69
C ASP A 121 -7.61 -0.63 17.64
N LYS A 122 -8.26 -1.77 17.85
CA LYS A 122 -7.86 -2.75 18.84
C LYS A 122 -6.65 -3.54 18.34
N LYS A 123 -5.54 -3.49 19.09
CA LYS A 123 -4.32 -4.23 18.72
C LYS A 123 -4.57 -5.74 18.71
N ALA A 124 -4.17 -6.35 17.61
CA ALA A 124 -4.31 -7.77 17.34
C ALA A 124 -2.94 -8.39 17.05
N HIS A 125 -2.77 -9.68 17.32
CA HIS A 125 -1.56 -10.40 16.90
C HIS A 125 -1.72 -10.89 15.46
N PHE A 126 -0.64 -10.97 14.66
CA PHE A 126 -0.65 -11.48 13.27
C PHE A 126 -0.96 -12.98 13.15
N ALA A 127 -1.30 -13.61 14.27
CA ALA A 127 -1.73 -15.00 14.34
C ALA A 127 -3.26 -14.99 14.51
N HIS A 128 -3.98 -14.52 13.48
CA HIS A 128 -5.43 -14.45 13.45
C HIS A 128 -6.04 -13.58 14.56
N GLY A 129 -5.35 -12.56 15.03
CA GLY A 129 -5.81 -11.69 16.11
C GLY A 129 -5.76 -12.29 17.52
N GLN A 130 -4.99 -13.36 17.72
CA GLN A 130 -4.84 -14.06 19.00
C GLN A 130 -4.45 -13.12 20.17
N PRO A 131 -5.17 -13.18 21.31
CA PRO A 131 -4.71 -12.53 22.54
C PRO A 131 -3.36 -13.10 23.00
N MET A 132 -2.43 -12.21 23.37
CA MET A 132 -1.11 -12.53 23.90
C MET A 132 -0.87 -11.75 25.19
N LEU A 133 0.20 -12.06 25.93
CA LEU A 133 0.52 -11.46 27.24
C LEU A 133 0.47 -9.92 27.27
N GLN A 134 0.74 -9.25 26.15
CA GLN A 134 0.70 -7.78 26.00
C GLN A 134 -0.19 -7.30 24.84
N VAL A 135 -0.98 -8.20 24.24
CA VAL A 135 -1.86 -7.87 23.11
C VAL A 135 -3.25 -8.37 23.46
N GLU A 136 -4.20 -7.45 23.63
CA GLU A 136 -5.56 -7.79 24.07
C GLU A 136 -6.29 -8.74 23.10
N GLY A 137 -5.92 -8.70 21.82
CA GLY A 137 -6.56 -9.47 20.75
C GLY A 137 -7.73 -8.71 20.16
N GLY A 138 -7.69 -8.53 18.84
CA GLY A 138 -8.65 -7.76 18.05
C GLY A 138 -9.13 -8.56 16.85
N PRO A 139 -10.24 -8.14 16.22
CA PRO A 139 -10.65 -8.73 14.96
C PRO A 139 -9.60 -8.46 13.87
N VAL A 140 -9.45 -9.42 12.97
CA VAL A 140 -8.63 -9.31 11.77
C VAL A 140 -9.45 -9.69 10.54
N ASN A 141 -9.16 -9.04 9.44
CA ASN A 141 -9.69 -9.33 8.11
C ASN A 141 -8.60 -10.08 7.33
N ILE A 142 -8.96 -11.21 6.73
CA ILE A 142 -8.03 -12.11 6.06
C ILE A 142 -8.53 -12.37 4.64
N TRP A 143 -7.69 -12.06 3.66
CA TRP A 143 -7.94 -12.32 2.26
C TRP A 143 -7.18 -13.57 1.87
N PHE A 144 -7.87 -14.66 1.60
CA PHE A 144 -7.24 -15.97 1.36
C PHE A 144 -7.49 -16.45 -0.07
N TRP A 145 -6.44 -16.89 -0.76
CA TRP A 145 -6.52 -17.55 -2.06
C TRP A 145 -5.92 -18.96 -1.96
N ARG A 146 -6.47 -19.88 -2.76
CA ARG A 146 -5.96 -21.25 -2.90
C ARG A 146 -6.02 -21.70 -4.35
N HIS A 147 -4.97 -22.34 -4.83
CA HIS A 147 -4.81 -22.70 -6.25
C HIS A 147 -5.96 -23.53 -6.80
N LYS A 148 -6.31 -24.66 -6.15
CA LYS A 148 -7.38 -25.54 -6.65
C LYS A 148 -8.77 -24.90 -6.75
N ASP A 149 -9.01 -23.82 -6.01
CA ASP A 149 -10.30 -23.12 -6.04
C ASP A 149 -10.29 -21.92 -6.98
N ASP A 150 -9.09 -21.45 -7.35
CA ASP A 150 -8.81 -20.27 -8.18
C ASP A 150 -9.67 -19.05 -7.83
N LYS A 151 -9.85 -18.82 -6.52
CA LYS A 151 -10.66 -17.71 -6.01
C LYS A 151 -10.18 -17.24 -4.65
N ALA A 152 -10.43 -15.96 -4.39
CA ALA A 152 -10.31 -15.42 -3.04
C ALA A 152 -11.50 -15.81 -2.16
N VAL A 153 -11.28 -15.81 -0.86
CA VAL A 153 -12.29 -15.90 0.20
C VAL A 153 -12.02 -14.78 1.17
N ASP A 154 -13.02 -13.94 1.43
CA ASP A 154 -12.98 -12.96 2.50
C ASP A 154 -13.30 -13.62 3.85
N MET A 155 -12.45 -13.40 4.84
CA MET A 155 -12.48 -14.11 6.11
C MET A 155 -12.27 -13.17 7.29
N SER A 156 -12.85 -13.56 8.42
CA SER A 156 -12.67 -12.87 9.69
C SER A 156 -12.15 -13.82 10.75
N ALA A 157 -11.30 -13.32 11.64
CA ALA A 157 -10.88 -14.04 12.83
C ALA A 157 -10.70 -13.09 14.03
N LYS A 158 -10.80 -13.64 15.23
CA LYS A 158 -10.50 -12.97 16.51
C LYS A 158 -9.94 -14.01 17.49
N GLY A 159 -8.74 -14.46 17.18
CA GLY A 159 -8.02 -15.53 17.86
C GLY A 159 -8.21 -16.90 17.22
N PHE A 160 -7.45 -17.87 17.72
CA PHE A 160 -7.44 -19.20 17.13
C PHE A 160 -8.77 -19.94 17.26
N GLY A 161 -9.07 -20.77 16.26
CA GLY A 161 -10.33 -21.51 16.17
C GLY A 161 -11.55 -20.67 15.79
N THR A 162 -11.40 -19.35 15.59
CA THR A 162 -12.51 -18.45 15.23
C THR A 162 -12.55 -18.06 13.75
N LEU A 163 -11.53 -18.47 12.99
CA LEU A 163 -11.44 -18.19 11.56
C LEU A 163 -12.69 -18.71 10.84
N LYS A 164 -13.35 -17.82 10.11
CA LYS A 164 -14.54 -18.14 9.33
C LYS A 164 -14.59 -17.29 8.06
N PRO A 165 -15.13 -17.81 6.95
CA PRO A 165 -15.55 -16.97 5.83
C PRO A 165 -16.58 -15.95 6.31
N GLN A 166 -16.53 -14.76 5.74
CA GLN A 166 -17.57 -13.76 5.90
C GLN A 166 -18.82 -14.16 5.08
N THR A 167 -19.96 -13.54 5.38
CA THR A 167 -21.22 -13.77 4.63
C THR A 167 -21.30 -12.93 3.35
N HIS A 168 -20.46 -11.92 3.26
CA HIS A 168 -20.25 -11.07 2.08
C HIS A 168 -18.86 -11.38 1.50
N GLN A 169 -18.62 -10.95 0.26
CA GLN A 169 -17.40 -11.24 -0.48
C GLN A 169 -17.04 -10.00 -1.29
N ASP A 170 -16.08 -9.24 -0.80
CA ASP A 170 -15.58 -8.03 -1.46
C ASP A 170 -14.23 -8.26 -2.15
N VAL A 171 -13.54 -9.35 -1.80
CA VAL A 171 -12.19 -9.67 -2.28
C VAL A 171 -12.24 -10.53 -3.54
N LYS A 172 -11.42 -10.16 -4.51
CA LYS A 172 -11.11 -10.97 -5.70
C LYS A 172 -9.64 -11.34 -5.69
N ALA A 173 -9.32 -12.47 -6.32
CA ALA A 173 -7.95 -12.82 -6.63
C ALA A 173 -7.81 -13.42 -8.02
N THR A 174 -6.70 -13.12 -8.67
CA THR A 174 -6.25 -13.74 -9.92
C THR A 174 -4.80 -14.13 -9.77
N ALA A 175 -4.45 -15.35 -10.19
CA ALA A 175 -3.11 -15.89 -10.03
C ALA A 175 -2.50 -16.34 -11.36
N ALA A 176 -1.17 -16.30 -11.42
CA ALA A 176 -0.39 -16.87 -12.51
C ALA A 176 0.86 -17.54 -11.92
N TYR A 177 1.10 -18.78 -12.34
CA TYR A 177 2.33 -19.52 -12.03
C TYR A 177 3.22 -19.57 -13.25
N SER A 178 4.52 -19.28 -13.08
CA SER A 178 5.51 -19.49 -14.13
C SER A 178 6.92 -19.57 -13.55
N ASN A 179 7.73 -20.49 -14.07
CA ASN A 179 9.15 -20.62 -13.75
C ASN A 179 9.45 -20.72 -12.23
N GLY A 180 8.68 -21.49 -11.48
CA GLY A 180 8.93 -21.68 -10.05
C GLY A 180 8.52 -20.48 -9.18
N THR A 181 7.55 -19.68 -9.65
CA THR A 181 7.09 -18.47 -8.98
C THR A 181 5.59 -18.31 -9.15
N TRP A 182 4.92 -18.09 -8.02
CA TRP A 182 3.54 -17.64 -7.96
C TRP A 182 3.48 -16.12 -8.02
N LYS A 183 2.52 -15.61 -8.80
CA LYS A 183 2.08 -14.22 -8.78
C LYS A 183 0.59 -14.17 -8.53
N ILE A 184 0.16 -13.50 -7.48
CA ILE A 184 -1.24 -13.46 -7.06
C ILE A 184 -1.64 -12.01 -6.86
N VAL A 185 -2.64 -11.56 -7.60
CA VAL A 185 -3.24 -10.24 -7.45
C VAL A 185 -4.48 -10.39 -6.58
N PHE A 186 -4.46 -9.81 -5.38
CA PHE A 186 -5.67 -9.59 -4.59
C PHE A 186 -6.21 -8.19 -4.86
N SER A 187 -7.54 -8.02 -4.91
CA SER A 187 -8.16 -6.70 -5.05
C SER A 187 -9.45 -6.56 -4.27
N ARG A 188 -9.73 -5.36 -3.76
CA ARG A 188 -10.95 -5.00 -3.03
C ARG A 188 -11.17 -3.48 -3.11
N PRO A 189 -12.42 -2.97 -3.03
CA PRO A 189 -12.68 -1.58 -2.67
C PRO A 189 -11.87 -1.08 -1.46
N LEU A 190 -11.46 0.18 -1.47
CA LEU A 190 -10.73 0.80 -0.35
C LEU A 190 -11.58 0.84 0.92
N SER A 191 -12.87 1.13 0.76
CA SER A 191 -13.89 1.09 1.81
C SER A 191 -14.99 0.11 1.47
N THR A 192 -15.55 -0.53 2.49
CA THR A 192 -16.67 -1.49 2.37
C THR A 192 -17.79 -1.09 3.33
N ASP A 193 -18.97 -1.69 3.16
CA ASP A 193 -20.14 -1.42 4.02
C ASP A 193 -20.10 -2.21 5.35
N HIS A 194 -19.02 -2.97 5.62
CA HIS A 194 -18.87 -3.85 6.79
C HIS A 194 -17.62 -3.50 7.64
N PRO A 195 -17.50 -2.28 8.19
CA PRO A 195 -16.31 -1.81 8.89
C PRO A 195 -15.93 -2.58 10.17
N GLU A 196 -16.84 -3.39 10.70
CA GLU A 196 -16.60 -4.28 11.83
C GLU A 196 -15.92 -5.61 11.47
N GLU A 197 -15.97 -6.01 10.19
CA GLU A 197 -15.34 -7.23 9.67
C GLU A 197 -14.18 -6.93 8.73
N ASP A 198 -14.23 -5.79 8.03
CA ASP A 198 -13.27 -5.43 6.99
C ASP A 198 -12.38 -4.27 7.39
N VAL A 199 -11.10 -4.38 7.01
CA VAL A 199 -10.19 -3.25 7.16
C VAL A 199 -10.64 -2.08 6.29
N GLN A 200 -10.73 -0.88 6.84
CA GLN A 200 -11.03 0.32 6.05
C GLN A 200 -9.72 0.99 5.65
N ILE A 201 -9.53 1.22 4.34
CA ILE A 201 -8.29 1.76 3.79
C ILE A 201 -8.51 3.22 3.42
N THR A 202 -8.10 4.12 4.30
CA THR A 202 -8.08 5.56 4.01
C THR A 202 -6.75 5.94 3.36
N PRO A 203 -6.75 6.50 2.13
CA PRO A 203 -5.53 7.01 1.51
C PRO A 203 -4.76 7.98 2.43
N GLY A 204 -3.46 7.77 2.57
CA GLY A 204 -2.58 8.54 3.43
C GLY A 204 -2.35 7.96 4.82
N GLU A 205 -3.21 7.05 5.30
CA GLU A 205 -3.09 6.40 6.60
C GLU A 205 -2.24 5.12 6.53
N PHE A 206 -1.63 4.76 7.66
CA PHE A 206 -0.88 3.51 7.81
C PHE A 206 -1.75 2.47 8.51
N ILE A 207 -1.89 1.31 7.89
CA ILE A 207 -2.59 0.16 8.49
C ILE A 207 -1.62 -1.03 8.61
N SER A 208 -1.95 -1.97 9.49
CA SER A 208 -1.14 -3.17 9.68
C SER A 208 -1.49 -4.21 8.63
N ILE A 209 -0.47 -4.80 8.00
CA ILE A 209 -0.59 -5.91 7.05
C ILE A 209 0.38 -7.03 7.44
N ALA A 210 -0.05 -8.28 7.32
CA ALA A 210 0.80 -9.45 7.44
C ALA A 210 0.49 -10.44 6.31
N PHE A 211 1.41 -11.36 6.07
CA PHE A 211 1.34 -12.31 4.97
C PHE A 211 1.39 -13.74 5.49
N ALA A 212 0.71 -14.64 4.81
CA ALA A 212 0.88 -16.07 5.01
C ALA A 212 0.92 -16.81 3.67
N VAL A 213 1.74 -17.85 3.60
CA VAL A 213 1.85 -18.73 2.43
C VAL A 213 1.87 -20.18 2.89
N TRP A 214 1.24 -21.04 2.10
CA TRP A 214 1.24 -22.49 2.25
C TRP A 214 1.78 -23.11 0.97
N ASP A 215 2.91 -23.80 1.07
CA ASP A 215 3.41 -24.72 0.04
C ASP A 215 2.55 -26.01 0.05
N GLY A 216 1.87 -26.28 -1.05
CA GLY A 216 0.98 -27.42 -1.25
C GLY A 216 1.71 -28.75 -1.41
N ARG A 217 3.04 -28.77 -1.35
CA ARG A 217 3.85 -29.98 -1.42
C ARG A 217 3.51 -30.98 -0.31
N LYS A 218 3.47 -32.23 -0.73
CA LYS A 218 3.28 -33.38 0.15
C LYS A 218 4.61 -34.03 0.51
N ASP A 219 4.69 -34.59 1.71
CA ASP A 219 5.84 -35.38 2.15
C ASP A 219 5.89 -36.77 1.48
N ALA A 220 6.89 -37.57 1.84
CA ALA A 220 7.10 -38.90 1.27
C ALA A 220 5.96 -39.91 1.55
N VAL A 221 5.08 -39.63 2.52
CA VAL A 221 3.91 -40.46 2.83
C VAL A 221 2.60 -39.87 2.28
N GLY A 222 2.69 -38.77 1.53
CA GLY A 222 1.56 -38.16 0.83
C GLY A 222 0.75 -37.15 1.67
N GLU A 223 1.28 -36.74 2.83
CA GLU A 223 0.63 -35.76 3.70
C GLU A 223 1.09 -34.34 3.39
N LEU A 224 0.15 -33.38 3.40
CA LEU A 224 0.47 -31.96 3.31
C LEU A 224 1.30 -31.53 4.53
N VAL A 225 2.45 -30.90 4.25
CA VAL A 225 3.37 -30.37 5.27
C VAL A 225 2.87 -29.02 5.78
N GLU A 226 2.57 -28.10 4.86
CA GLU A 226 1.99 -26.80 5.20
C GLU A 226 0.46 -26.85 5.02
N LYS A 227 -0.27 -26.82 6.14
CA LYS A 227 -1.74 -26.82 6.19
C LYS A 227 -2.25 -26.13 7.44
N GLY A 228 -3.38 -25.44 7.33
CA GLY A 228 -3.99 -24.77 8.50
C GLY A 228 -3.03 -23.79 9.16
N SER A 229 -2.65 -24.03 10.43
CA SER A 229 -1.68 -23.20 11.15
C SER A 229 -0.22 -23.49 10.81
N GLN A 230 0.08 -24.62 10.16
CA GLN A 230 1.43 -24.97 9.68
C GLN A 230 1.67 -24.23 8.38
N LYS A 231 2.29 -23.06 8.45
CA LYS A 231 2.43 -22.15 7.31
C LYS A 231 3.61 -21.22 7.49
N ALA A 232 4.08 -20.64 6.39
CA ALA A 232 4.96 -19.49 6.40
C ALA A 232 4.16 -18.23 6.76
N VAL A 233 4.65 -17.43 7.71
CA VAL A 233 4.05 -16.15 8.10
C VAL A 233 5.09 -15.03 8.21
N SER A 234 4.67 -13.80 7.96
CA SER A 234 5.42 -12.60 8.35
C SER A 234 4.98 -12.10 9.73
N SER A 235 5.74 -11.16 10.31
CA SER A 235 5.22 -10.28 11.37
C SER A 235 4.23 -9.25 10.80
N TRP A 236 3.70 -8.38 11.67
CA TRP A 236 3.05 -7.16 11.22
C TRP A 236 4.05 -6.22 10.53
N TRP A 237 3.64 -5.72 9.37
CA TRP A 237 4.27 -4.64 8.62
C TRP A 237 3.24 -3.54 8.39
N TYR A 238 3.67 -2.46 7.74
CA TYR A 238 2.79 -1.36 7.41
C TYR A 238 2.38 -1.38 5.94
N PHE A 239 1.11 -1.13 5.68
CA PHE A 239 0.59 -0.77 4.37
C PHE A 239 0.13 0.68 4.38
N ARG A 240 0.33 1.38 3.26
CA ARG A 240 -0.21 2.72 3.01
C ARG A 240 -0.60 2.87 1.55
N ALA A 241 -1.86 3.23 1.30
CA ALA A 241 -2.27 3.82 0.03
C ALA A 241 -1.84 5.29 0.01
N ASP A 242 -1.23 5.74 -1.09
CA ASP A 242 -0.79 7.12 -1.19
C ASP A 242 -2.00 8.06 -1.29
N ALA A 243 -1.94 9.20 -0.59
CA ALA A 243 -3.01 10.18 -0.66
C ALA A 243 -3.01 10.85 -2.06
N PRO A 244 -4.19 11.17 -2.63
CA PRO A 244 -4.27 12.02 -3.81
C PRO A 244 -3.51 13.35 -3.60
N PRO A 245 -3.00 13.98 -4.67
CA PRO A 245 -2.32 15.25 -4.55
C PRO A 245 -3.23 16.33 -3.92
N ASP A 246 -2.75 16.99 -2.86
CA ASP A 246 -3.46 18.10 -2.24
C ASP A 246 -3.23 19.40 -3.02
N TYR A 247 -4.24 19.84 -3.77
CA TYR A 247 -4.22 21.09 -4.53
C TYR A 247 -4.68 22.32 -3.75
N SER A 248 -4.99 22.19 -2.45
CA SER A 248 -5.47 23.30 -1.61
C SER A 248 -4.52 24.50 -1.62
N SER A 249 -3.20 24.26 -1.63
CA SER A 249 -2.16 25.29 -1.70
C SER A 249 -2.28 26.18 -2.95
N TYR A 250 -2.53 25.57 -4.13
CA TYR A 250 -2.76 26.32 -5.37
C TYR A 250 -4.04 27.14 -5.32
N MET A 251 -5.10 26.59 -4.72
CA MET A 251 -6.35 27.31 -4.51
C MET A 251 -6.16 28.52 -3.59
N TYR A 252 -5.46 28.37 -2.46
CA TYR A 252 -5.14 29.47 -1.56
C TYR A 252 -4.28 30.54 -2.25
N ALA A 253 -3.31 30.13 -3.07
CA ALA A 253 -2.51 31.06 -3.86
C ALA A 253 -3.38 31.85 -4.86
N ALA A 254 -4.33 31.19 -5.54
CA ALA A 254 -5.26 31.84 -6.46
C ALA A 254 -6.19 32.83 -5.73
N VAL A 255 -6.72 32.45 -4.56
CA VAL A 255 -7.55 33.34 -3.73
C VAL A 255 -6.74 34.55 -3.26
N ALA A 256 -5.50 34.35 -2.78
CA ALA A 256 -4.63 35.43 -2.36
C ALA A 256 -4.31 36.40 -3.51
N ALA A 257 -4.05 35.87 -4.71
CA ALA A 257 -3.83 36.69 -5.91
C ALA A 257 -5.09 37.49 -6.28
N ALA A 258 -6.27 36.89 -6.22
CA ALA A 258 -7.54 37.57 -6.47
C ALA A 258 -7.81 38.70 -5.47
N LEU A 259 -7.54 38.46 -4.18
CA LEU A 259 -7.66 39.48 -3.12
C LEU A 259 -6.67 40.63 -3.34
N ALA A 260 -5.42 40.33 -3.69
CA ALA A 260 -4.41 41.34 -3.98
C ALA A 260 -4.78 42.21 -5.19
N LEU A 261 -5.26 41.60 -6.28
CA LEU A 261 -5.75 42.30 -7.47
C LEU A 261 -6.99 43.15 -7.14
N GLY A 262 -7.92 42.61 -6.36
CA GLY A 262 -9.10 43.35 -5.88
C GLY A 262 -8.72 44.57 -5.05
N PHE A 263 -7.77 44.42 -4.12
CA PHE A 263 -7.24 45.52 -3.32
C PHE A 263 -6.57 46.60 -4.21
N GLN A 264 -5.70 46.19 -5.14
CA GLN A 264 -5.07 47.10 -6.10
C GLN A 264 -6.10 47.86 -6.94
N PHE A 265 -7.14 47.18 -7.41
CA PHE A 265 -8.22 47.81 -8.18
C PHE A 265 -8.96 48.89 -7.38
N VAL A 266 -9.30 48.61 -6.12
CA VAL A 266 -9.95 49.58 -5.22
C VAL A 266 -9.04 50.78 -4.97
N LEU A 267 -7.75 50.56 -4.75
CA LEU A 267 -6.78 51.62 -4.50
C LEU A 267 -6.66 52.55 -5.72
N ILE A 268 -6.50 51.98 -6.92
CA ILE A 268 -6.45 52.74 -8.19
C ILE A 268 -7.73 53.55 -8.39
N ARG A 269 -8.90 52.96 -8.12
CA ARG A 269 -10.20 53.64 -8.28
C ARG A 269 -10.35 54.81 -7.30
N LYS A 270 -9.88 54.67 -6.06
CA LYS A 270 -9.90 55.77 -5.07
C LYS A 270 -8.94 56.89 -5.48
N LEU A 271 -7.72 56.56 -5.91
CA LEU A 271 -6.73 57.55 -6.35
C LEU A 271 -7.23 58.36 -7.56
N LYS A 272 -7.91 57.72 -8.53
CA LYS A 272 -8.51 58.40 -9.69
C LYS A 272 -9.71 59.30 -9.37
N LYS A 273 -10.41 59.08 -8.24
CA LYS A 273 -11.56 59.91 -7.81
C LYS A 273 -11.17 61.10 -6.92
N GLY A 274 -9.95 61.11 -6.39
CA GLY A 274 -9.41 62.19 -5.55
C GLY A 274 -8.61 63.24 -6.31
N GLN A 275 -8.55 63.13 -7.64
CA GLN A 275 -8.11 64.16 -8.58
C GLN A 275 -9.34 64.75 -9.27
#